data_AF-A0A2N3GW59-F1
#
_entry.id   AF-A0A2N3GW59-F1
#
_cell.length_a   1.000
_cell.length_b   1.000
_cell.length_c   1.000
_cell.angle_alpha   90.00
_cell.angle_beta   90.00
_cell.angle_gamma   90.00
#
_symmetry.space_group_name_H-M   'P 1'
#
loop_
_entity.id
_entity.type
_entity.pdbx_description
1 polymer ?
#
loop_
_entity_poly.entity_id
_entity_poly.type
_entity_poly.pdbx_seq_one_letter_code
_entity_poly.pdbx_strand_id
1 'polypeptide(L)'
;MRPTDARADRRRGALRTALRDRDAACSDRVHRPASATMSPAVTVGIVACAAYLIGSLPFAYTIVRAVTGEDITDHGTGNIGAMNVRRTTGSWAWFIVAMSADILKGFVPVLLAGTAVQALGGADALIIPARQAAIAGTVLGHNYSLWMAIKKHRFTRTGKGLATGGGALLAYDWRYAVTVVIVGLIFIAVTKYMMAGQVAGALTLPVVALVLRSPDWPFALAMGLVVYAAHHKRFIGMLQGREPKFYIADRMGPRG
;
A
#
# COMPACT_ATOMS: atom_id res chain seq x y z
N MET A 1 -81.32 -10.24 -9.96
CA MET A 1 -79.90 -10.45 -9.64
C MET A 1 -79.60 -9.81 -8.28
N ARG A 2 -79.24 -10.61 -7.26
CA ARG A 2 -79.12 -10.12 -5.87
C ARG A 2 -77.77 -9.37 -5.67
N PRO A 3 -77.77 -8.19 -5.02
CA PRO A 3 -76.57 -7.36 -4.82
C PRO A 3 -75.54 -7.91 -3.82
N THR A 4 -75.74 -9.13 -3.29
CA THR A 4 -74.87 -9.78 -2.31
C THR A 4 -73.64 -10.44 -2.95
N ASP A 5 -73.74 -10.89 -4.20
CA ASP A 5 -72.70 -11.72 -4.83
C ASP A 5 -71.49 -10.89 -5.28
N ALA A 6 -71.73 -9.65 -5.71
CA ALA A 6 -70.69 -8.72 -6.17
C ALA A 6 -69.74 -8.23 -5.05
N ARG A 7 -70.16 -8.29 -3.78
CA ARG A 7 -69.30 -7.96 -2.62
C ARG A 7 -68.43 -9.15 -2.21
N ALA A 8 -68.95 -10.37 -2.33
CA ALA A 8 -68.21 -11.59 -2.04
C ALA A 8 -67.08 -11.81 -3.05
N ASP A 9 -67.34 -11.58 -4.34
CA ASP A 9 -66.31 -11.71 -5.39
C ASP A 9 -65.19 -10.67 -5.28
N ARG A 10 -65.51 -9.43 -4.92
CA ARG A 10 -64.48 -8.40 -4.67
C ARG A 10 -63.56 -8.76 -3.50
N ARG A 11 -64.11 -9.34 -2.42
CA ARG A 11 -63.31 -9.81 -1.29
C ARG A 11 -62.41 -10.99 -1.66
N ARG A 12 -62.91 -11.92 -2.48
CA ARG A 12 -62.13 -13.06 -2.97
C ARG A 12 -61.00 -12.63 -3.89
N GLY A 13 -61.25 -11.64 -4.76
CA GLY A 13 -60.22 -11.02 -5.60
C GLY A 13 -59.10 -10.39 -4.79
N ALA A 14 -59.45 -9.54 -3.81
CA ALA A 14 -58.48 -8.86 -2.94
C ALA A 14 -57.65 -9.82 -2.07
N LEU A 15 -58.26 -10.91 -1.58
CA LEU A 15 -57.53 -11.92 -0.81
C LEU A 15 -56.53 -12.69 -1.68
N ARG A 16 -56.88 -12.99 -2.94
CA ARG A 16 -56.00 -13.68 -3.88
C ARG A 16 -54.78 -12.84 -4.25
N THR A 17 -54.94 -11.54 -4.48
CA THR A 17 -53.81 -10.64 -4.69
C THR A 17 -52.92 -10.56 -3.46
N ALA A 18 -53.50 -10.39 -2.27
CA ALA A 18 -52.72 -10.31 -1.02
C ALA A 18 -51.92 -11.59 -0.73
N LEU A 19 -52.46 -12.77 -1.05
CA LEU A 19 -51.74 -14.04 -0.92
C LEU A 19 -50.62 -14.16 -1.96
N ARG A 20 -50.90 -13.76 -3.21
CA ARG A 20 -49.89 -13.77 -4.29
C ARG A 20 -48.73 -12.82 -4.01
N ASP A 21 -49.01 -11.65 -3.45
CA ASP A 21 -48.00 -10.67 -3.04
C ASP A 21 -47.18 -11.18 -1.84
N ARG A 22 -47.81 -11.89 -0.90
CA ARG A 22 -47.11 -12.56 0.20
C ARG A 22 -46.21 -13.69 -0.28
N ASP A 23 -46.69 -14.52 -1.20
CA ASP A 23 -45.93 -15.63 -1.74
C ASP A 23 -44.76 -15.12 -2.59
N ALA A 24 -44.95 -14.02 -3.34
CA ALA A 24 -43.87 -13.33 -4.05
C ALA A 24 -42.83 -12.75 -3.08
N ALA A 25 -43.27 -12.08 -2.00
CA ALA A 25 -42.37 -11.54 -0.98
C ALA A 25 -41.64 -12.63 -0.16
N CYS A 26 -42.25 -13.81 -0.01
CA CYS A 26 -41.63 -14.99 0.62
C CYS A 26 -40.62 -15.65 -0.33
N SER A 27 -40.97 -15.80 -1.61
CA SER A 27 -40.10 -16.33 -2.66
C SER A 27 -38.85 -15.45 -2.84
N ASP A 28 -39.00 -14.12 -2.85
CA ASP A 28 -37.88 -13.17 -2.92
C ASP A 28 -36.94 -13.24 -1.69
N ARG A 29 -37.46 -13.66 -0.52
CA ARG A 29 -36.65 -13.87 0.68
C ARG A 29 -35.92 -15.21 0.69
N VAL A 30 -36.47 -16.23 0.04
CA VAL A 30 -35.91 -17.59 0.01
C VAL A 30 -34.92 -17.77 -1.16
N HIS A 31 -34.96 -16.91 -2.18
CA HIS A 31 -34.12 -17.03 -3.39
C HIS A 31 -33.05 -15.96 -3.59
N ARG A 32 -32.74 -15.13 -2.59
CA ARG A 32 -31.40 -14.51 -2.56
C ARG A 32 -30.43 -15.54 -2.01
N PRO A 33 -29.63 -16.25 -2.84
CA PRO A 33 -28.45 -16.89 -2.29
C PRO A 33 -27.70 -15.78 -1.57
N ALA A 34 -27.49 -15.94 -0.26
CA ALA A 34 -26.47 -15.19 0.42
C ALA A 34 -25.18 -15.53 -0.36
N SER A 35 -24.79 -14.68 -1.31
CA SER A 35 -23.49 -14.76 -1.94
C SER A 35 -22.52 -14.85 -0.78
N ALA A 36 -21.84 -15.99 -0.65
CA ALA A 36 -21.03 -16.28 0.52
C ALA A 36 -20.01 -15.15 0.67
N THR A 37 -20.31 -14.18 1.53
CA THR A 37 -19.44 -13.05 1.77
C THR A 37 -18.22 -13.62 2.47
N MET A 38 -17.05 -13.45 1.86
CA MET A 38 -15.81 -13.92 2.47
C MET A 38 -15.66 -13.28 3.85
N SER A 39 -15.08 -14.02 4.80
CA SER A 39 -14.87 -13.46 6.14
C SER A 39 -14.02 -12.17 6.05
N PRO A 40 -14.27 -11.17 6.91
CA PRO A 40 -13.51 -9.91 6.91
C PRO A 40 -11.99 -10.09 6.89
N ALA A 41 -11.49 -11.03 7.69
CA ALA A 41 -10.07 -11.34 7.78
C ALA A 41 -9.51 -11.91 6.47
N VAL A 42 -10.28 -12.77 5.79
CA VAL A 42 -9.89 -13.34 4.50
C VAL A 42 -9.86 -12.26 3.42
N THR A 43 -10.87 -11.39 3.35
CA THR A 43 -10.89 -10.28 2.38
C THR A 43 -9.69 -9.36 2.55
N VAL A 44 -9.41 -8.91 3.78
CA VAL A 44 -8.24 -8.05 4.07
C VAL A 44 -6.93 -8.78 3.79
N GLY A 45 -6.86 -10.08 4.14
CA GLY A 45 -5.70 -10.92 3.87
C GLY A 45 -5.40 -11.06 2.37
N ILE A 46 -6.43 -11.27 1.54
CA ILE A 46 -6.28 -11.35 0.08
C ILE A 46 -5.73 -10.03 -0.47
N VAL A 47 -6.28 -8.89 -0.03
CA VAL A 47 -5.80 -7.56 -0.46
C VAL A 47 -4.34 -7.34 -0.06
N ALA A 48 -3.97 -7.72 1.17
CA ALA A 48 -2.59 -7.62 1.65
C ALA A 48 -1.61 -8.47 0.82
N CYS A 49 -1.99 -9.72 0.54
CA CYS A 49 -1.19 -10.64 -0.27
C CYS A 49 -1.05 -10.14 -1.72
N ALA A 50 -2.13 -9.66 -2.34
CA ALA A 50 -2.08 -9.08 -3.67
C ALA A 50 -1.17 -7.84 -3.73
N ALA A 51 -1.30 -6.94 -2.74
CA ALA A 51 -0.44 -5.77 -2.62
C ALA A 51 1.04 -6.15 -2.40
N TYR A 52 1.31 -7.19 -1.63
CA TYR A 52 2.66 -7.75 -1.46
C TYR A 52 3.25 -8.27 -2.77
N LEU A 53 2.49 -9.04 -3.54
CA LEU A 53 2.95 -9.56 -4.83
C LEU A 53 3.30 -8.41 -5.79
N ILE A 54 2.45 -7.38 -5.88
CA ILE A 54 2.71 -6.18 -6.69
C ILE A 54 3.93 -5.40 -6.17
N GLY A 55 3.99 -5.14 -4.87
CA GLY A 55 5.11 -4.43 -4.24
C GLY A 55 6.44 -5.17 -4.40
N SER A 56 6.39 -6.50 -4.46
CA SER A 56 7.57 -7.34 -4.65
C SER A 56 8.21 -7.24 -6.03
N LEU A 57 7.53 -6.69 -7.04
CA LEU A 57 8.06 -6.54 -8.39
C LEU A 57 9.40 -5.77 -8.37
N PRO A 58 10.50 -6.38 -8.83
CA PRO A 58 11.84 -5.82 -8.68
C PRO A 58 12.21 -4.89 -9.85
N PHE A 59 11.46 -3.80 -10.07
CA PHE A 59 11.67 -2.92 -11.23
C PHE A 59 13.10 -2.42 -11.39
N ALA A 60 13.76 -1.99 -10.30
CA ALA A 60 15.14 -1.53 -10.36
C ALA A 60 16.12 -2.63 -10.83
N TYR A 61 15.86 -3.89 -10.44
CA TYR A 61 16.62 -5.04 -10.94
C TYR A 61 16.42 -5.21 -12.45
N THR A 62 15.17 -5.22 -12.89
CA THR A 62 14.82 -5.41 -14.30
C THR A 62 15.41 -4.30 -15.17
N ILE A 63 15.34 -3.05 -14.72
CA ILE A 63 15.89 -1.89 -15.44
C ILE A 63 17.41 -2.02 -15.57
N VAL A 64 18.14 -2.25 -14.48
CA VAL A 64 19.61 -2.36 -14.54
C VAL A 64 20.02 -3.54 -15.42
N ARG A 65 19.39 -4.71 -15.23
CA ARG A 65 19.71 -5.90 -16.04
C ARG A 65 19.45 -5.66 -17.53
N ALA A 66 18.39 -4.93 -17.89
CA ALA A 66 18.07 -4.63 -19.29
C ALA A 66 18.98 -3.56 -19.91
N VAL A 67 19.43 -2.58 -19.13
CA VAL A 67 20.22 -1.44 -19.63
C VAL A 67 21.71 -1.73 -19.64
N THR A 68 22.24 -2.40 -18.62
CA THR A 68 23.69 -2.63 -18.46
C THR A 68 24.09 -4.09 -18.57
N GLY A 69 23.13 -5.03 -18.48
CA GLY A 69 23.43 -6.46 -18.40
C GLY A 69 23.90 -6.93 -17.03
N GLU A 70 24.09 -6.03 -16.06
CA GLU A 70 24.68 -6.33 -14.75
C GLU A 70 23.62 -6.71 -13.69
N ASP A 71 24.07 -7.22 -12.55
CA ASP A 71 23.22 -7.41 -11.37
C ASP A 71 23.27 -6.20 -10.44
N ILE A 72 22.15 -5.49 -10.28
CA ILE A 72 22.07 -4.30 -9.41
C ILE A 72 22.54 -4.57 -7.97
N THR A 73 22.48 -5.81 -7.49
CA THR A 73 22.87 -6.13 -6.11
C THR A 73 24.37 -6.12 -5.89
N ASP A 74 25.15 -6.15 -6.97
CA ASP A 74 26.61 -6.20 -6.91
C ASP A 74 27.21 -4.78 -6.89
N HIS A 75 26.35 -3.76 -6.98
CA HIS A 75 26.75 -2.34 -7.01
C HIS A 75 26.24 -1.55 -5.80
N GLY A 76 27.02 -0.55 -5.41
CA GLY A 76 26.64 0.45 -4.42
C GLY A 76 26.25 -0.16 -3.09
N THR A 77 24.99 0.03 -2.68
CA THR A 77 24.49 -0.51 -1.39
C THR A 77 23.90 -1.92 -1.49
N GLY A 78 23.92 -2.52 -2.67
CA GLY A 78 23.26 -3.81 -2.97
C GLY A 78 21.73 -3.79 -2.93
N ASN A 79 21.10 -2.64 -2.66
CA ASN A 79 19.66 -2.50 -2.60
C ASN A 79 19.05 -2.23 -3.98
N ILE A 80 17.84 -2.75 -4.18
CA ILE A 80 17.06 -2.67 -5.42
C ILE A 80 16.17 -1.42 -5.37
N GLY A 81 16.79 -0.25 -5.41
CA GLY A 81 16.09 1.04 -5.37
C GLY A 81 16.60 2.01 -6.44
N ALA A 82 15.79 3.02 -6.75
CA ALA A 82 16.05 3.99 -7.82
C ALA A 82 17.45 4.65 -7.76
N MET A 83 17.94 5.01 -6.56
CA MET A 83 19.28 5.61 -6.46
C MET A 83 20.40 4.63 -6.83
N ASN A 84 20.23 3.33 -6.62
CA ASN A 84 21.19 2.33 -7.08
C ASN A 84 21.11 2.17 -8.61
N VAL A 85 19.91 2.24 -9.19
CA VAL A 85 19.73 2.31 -10.65
C VAL A 85 20.51 3.48 -11.23
N ARG A 86 20.40 4.68 -10.65
CA ARG A 86 21.20 5.84 -11.07
C ARG A 86 22.69 5.54 -11.02
N ARG A 87 23.18 4.97 -9.91
CA ARG A 87 24.60 4.70 -9.70
C ARG A 87 25.14 3.69 -10.71
N THR A 88 24.39 2.62 -10.99
CA THR A 88 24.81 1.56 -11.91
C THR A 88 24.68 2.00 -13.38
N THR A 89 23.59 2.67 -13.74
CA THR A 89 23.34 3.08 -15.14
C THR A 89 24.01 4.41 -15.53
N GLY A 90 24.43 5.22 -14.54
CA GLY A 90 24.90 6.60 -14.75
C GLY A 90 23.80 7.60 -15.17
N SER A 91 22.52 7.17 -15.22
CA SER A 91 21.44 7.97 -15.82
C SER A 91 20.39 8.43 -14.82
N TRP A 92 20.14 9.75 -14.82
CA TRP A 92 19.01 10.33 -14.09
C TRP A 92 17.65 10.01 -14.74
N ALA A 93 17.60 9.72 -16.04
CA ALA A 93 16.36 9.29 -16.67
C ALA A 93 15.93 7.91 -16.10
N TRP A 94 16.86 6.96 -16.02
CA TRP A 94 16.59 5.65 -15.43
C TRP A 94 16.28 5.70 -13.92
N PHE A 95 16.88 6.67 -13.20
CA PHE A 95 16.48 6.98 -11.83
C PHE A 95 14.99 7.34 -11.74
N ILE A 96 14.52 8.28 -12.57
CA ILE A 96 13.12 8.75 -12.56
C ILE A 96 12.18 7.59 -12.90
N VAL A 97 12.50 6.78 -13.92
CA VAL A 97 11.69 5.61 -14.29
C VAL A 97 11.58 4.62 -13.14
N ALA A 98 12.70 4.25 -12.51
CA ALA A 98 12.70 3.33 -11.37
C ALA A 98 11.96 3.92 -10.16
N MET A 99 12.13 5.21 -9.87
CA MET A 99 11.45 5.91 -8.79
C MET A 99 9.93 5.91 -9.01
N SER A 100 9.49 6.28 -10.21
CA SER A 100 8.08 6.28 -10.59
C SER A 100 7.47 4.88 -10.51
N ALA A 101 8.19 3.85 -10.94
CA ALA A 101 7.72 2.47 -10.83
C ALA A 101 7.57 2.02 -9.36
N ASP A 102 8.53 2.37 -8.48
CA ASP A 102 8.42 2.09 -7.05
C ASP A 102 7.30 2.90 -6.37
N ILE A 103 7.07 4.15 -6.77
CA ILE A 103 5.91 4.95 -6.30
C ILE A 103 4.61 4.29 -6.74
N LEU A 104 4.48 3.92 -8.01
CA LEU A 104 3.26 3.37 -8.59
C LEU A 104 2.90 2.02 -7.97
N LYS A 105 3.86 1.13 -7.74
CA LYS A 105 3.57 -0.16 -7.07
C LYS A 105 3.17 0.00 -5.60
N GLY A 106 3.51 1.12 -4.97
CA GLY A 106 2.99 1.51 -3.66
C GLY A 106 1.58 2.11 -3.74
N PHE A 107 1.38 3.00 -4.72
CA PHE A 107 0.16 3.77 -4.91
C PHE A 107 -1.03 2.92 -5.38
N VAL A 108 -0.84 2.15 -6.46
CA VAL A 108 -1.93 1.43 -7.15
C VAL A 108 -2.64 0.42 -6.24
N PRO A 109 -1.96 -0.45 -5.47
CA PRO A 109 -2.66 -1.40 -4.61
C PRO A 109 -3.50 -0.73 -3.52
N VAL A 110 -3.04 0.40 -2.99
CA VAL A 110 -3.75 1.16 -1.95
C VAL A 110 -4.94 1.90 -2.53
N LEU A 111 -4.80 2.46 -3.74
CA LEU A 111 -5.91 3.10 -4.46
C LEU A 111 -7.01 2.09 -4.79
N LEU A 112 -6.64 0.89 -5.25
CA LEU A 112 -7.58 -0.16 -5.67
C LEU A 112 -8.06 -1.07 -4.53
N ALA A 113 -7.61 -0.87 -3.29
CA ALA A 113 -8.02 -1.73 -2.17
C ALA A 113 -9.54 -1.67 -1.92
N GLY A 114 -10.17 -0.50 -2.09
CA GLY A 114 -11.62 -0.37 -1.92
C GLY A 114 -12.42 -1.12 -2.98
N THR A 115 -12.01 -1.02 -4.25
CA THR A 115 -12.65 -1.77 -5.34
C THR A 115 -12.41 -3.27 -5.20
N ALA A 116 -11.24 -3.68 -4.71
CA ALA A 116 -10.95 -5.08 -4.39
C ALA A 116 -11.84 -5.63 -3.26
N VAL A 117 -12.07 -4.85 -2.19
CA VAL A 117 -13.01 -5.23 -1.12
C VAL A 117 -14.41 -5.47 -1.68
N GLN A 118 -14.93 -4.55 -2.50
CA GLN A 118 -16.25 -4.67 -3.10
C GLN A 118 -16.34 -5.88 -4.05
N ALA A 119 -15.30 -6.11 -4.87
CA ALA A 119 -15.23 -7.26 -5.78
C ALA A 119 -15.23 -8.61 -5.05
N LEU A 120 -14.70 -8.64 -3.82
CA LEU A 120 -14.69 -9.82 -2.94
C LEU A 120 -15.98 -9.94 -2.10
N GLY A 121 -16.99 -9.10 -2.32
CA GLY A 121 -18.23 -9.07 -1.55
C GLY A 121 -18.06 -8.60 -0.10
N GLY A 122 -16.98 -7.86 0.18
CA GLY A 122 -16.71 -7.28 1.50
C GLY A 122 -17.54 -6.02 1.76
N ALA A 123 -17.85 -5.76 3.04
CA ALA A 123 -18.55 -4.54 3.46
C ALA A 123 -17.65 -3.30 3.37
N ASP A 124 -18.24 -2.12 3.20
CA ASP A 124 -17.52 -0.84 3.13
C ASP A 124 -16.66 -0.55 4.38
N ALA A 125 -17.05 -1.09 5.54
CA ALA A 125 -16.27 -1.01 6.77
C ALA A 125 -14.87 -1.64 6.65
N LEU A 126 -14.64 -2.52 5.66
CA LEU A 126 -13.35 -3.17 5.41
C LEU A 126 -12.42 -2.35 4.51
N ILE A 127 -12.90 -1.27 3.88
CA ILE A 127 -12.10 -0.49 2.93
C ILE A 127 -10.87 0.12 3.60
N ILE A 128 -11.03 0.74 4.77
CA ILE A 128 -9.91 1.36 5.50
C ILE A 128 -8.91 0.28 5.99
N PRO A 129 -9.33 -0.79 6.68
CA PRO A 129 -8.43 -1.90 7.02
C PRO A 129 -7.71 -2.51 5.81
N ALA A 130 -8.40 -2.67 4.68
CA ALA A 130 -7.82 -3.19 3.45
C ALA A 130 -6.77 -2.25 2.85
N ARG A 131 -7.02 -0.93 2.87
CA ARG A 131 -6.03 0.08 2.44
C ARG A 131 -4.80 0.06 3.34
N GLN A 132 -4.97 -0.01 4.66
CA GLN A 132 -3.87 -0.11 5.63
C GLN A 132 -3.07 -1.41 5.43
N ALA A 133 -3.75 -2.53 5.21
CA ALA A 133 -3.12 -3.81 4.91
C ALA A 133 -2.40 -3.80 3.54
N ALA A 134 -2.93 -3.09 2.54
CA ALA A 134 -2.28 -2.90 1.26
C ALA A 134 -0.98 -2.10 1.39
N ILE A 135 -0.93 -1.05 2.24
CA ILE A 135 0.31 -0.31 2.56
C ILE A 135 1.35 -1.27 3.14
N ALA A 136 0.96 -2.06 4.15
CA ALA A 136 1.86 -3.04 4.76
C ALA A 136 2.35 -4.06 3.73
N GLY A 137 1.45 -4.63 2.95
CA GLY A 137 1.75 -5.60 1.90
C GLY A 137 2.76 -5.06 0.88
N THR A 138 2.47 -3.92 0.24
CA THR A 138 3.34 -3.37 -0.81
C THR A 138 4.74 -2.98 -0.29
N VAL A 139 4.82 -2.39 0.90
CA VAL A 139 6.11 -2.01 1.51
C VAL A 139 6.91 -3.25 1.91
N LEU A 140 6.26 -4.26 2.50
CA LEU A 140 6.91 -5.54 2.82
C LEU A 140 7.37 -6.25 1.55
N GLY A 141 6.56 -6.26 0.49
CA GLY A 141 6.93 -6.84 -0.80
C GLY A 141 8.17 -6.17 -1.39
N HIS A 142 8.24 -4.82 -1.39
CA HIS A 142 9.43 -4.12 -1.87
C HIS A 142 10.67 -4.41 -1.00
N ASN A 143 10.50 -4.43 0.32
CA ASN A 143 11.59 -4.66 1.26
C ASN A 143 12.09 -6.12 1.24
N TYR A 144 11.21 -7.08 0.97
CA TYR A 144 11.46 -8.51 0.95
C TYR A 144 10.83 -9.11 -0.30
N SER A 145 11.44 -8.86 -1.46
CA SER A 145 10.86 -9.28 -2.74
C SER A 145 10.86 -10.80 -2.90
N LEU A 146 9.66 -11.36 -3.11
CA LEU A 146 9.47 -12.78 -3.45
C LEU A 146 10.22 -13.16 -4.74
N TRP A 147 10.14 -12.33 -5.77
CA TRP A 147 10.81 -12.59 -7.06
C TRP A 147 12.32 -12.67 -6.92
N MET A 148 12.90 -11.79 -6.11
CA MET A 148 14.33 -11.83 -5.81
C MET A 148 14.70 -13.02 -4.92
N ALA A 149 13.83 -13.40 -3.98
CA ALA A 149 14.06 -14.57 -3.17
C ALA A 149 14.09 -15.86 -3.99
N ILE A 150 13.16 -15.99 -4.96
CA ILE A 150 13.15 -17.10 -5.92
C ILE A 150 14.43 -17.06 -6.77
N LYS A 151 14.75 -15.90 -7.33
CA LYS A 151 15.91 -15.75 -8.22
C LYS A 151 17.25 -16.03 -7.54
N LYS A 152 17.41 -15.62 -6.28
CA LYS A 152 18.65 -15.76 -5.52
C LYS A 152 18.67 -16.98 -4.62
N HIS A 153 17.61 -17.79 -4.61
CA HIS A 153 17.40 -18.90 -3.69
C HIS A 153 17.60 -18.53 -2.21
N ARG A 154 17.33 -17.26 -1.85
CA ARG A 154 17.51 -16.75 -0.48
C ARG A 154 16.57 -15.59 -0.19
N PHE A 155 15.83 -15.69 0.91
CA PHE A 155 14.96 -14.62 1.36
C PHE A 155 15.77 -13.58 2.15
N THR A 156 16.08 -12.45 1.52
CA THR A 156 16.82 -11.33 2.14
C THR A 156 16.12 -10.01 1.92
N ARG A 157 16.53 -8.99 2.69
CA ARG A 157 16.06 -7.62 2.49
C ARG A 157 16.61 -7.09 1.16
N THR A 158 15.72 -6.70 0.26
CA THR A 158 16.02 -6.22 -1.10
C THR A 158 15.91 -4.71 -1.23
N GLY A 159 15.07 -4.08 -0.41
CA GLY A 159 14.71 -2.67 -0.53
C GLY A 159 14.61 -1.94 0.80
N LYS A 160 14.41 -0.62 0.71
CA LYS A 160 14.20 0.28 1.86
C LYS A 160 12.80 0.84 1.93
N GLY A 161 12.01 0.72 0.87
CA GLY A 161 10.57 1.02 0.89
C GLY A 161 10.21 2.50 0.94
N LEU A 162 11.16 3.41 0.71
CA LEU A 162 10.90 4.85 0.82
C LEU A 162 9.95 5.35 -0.28
N ALA A 163 10.25 5.04 -1.55
CA ALA A 163 9.43 5.43 -2.69
C ALA A 163 8.07 4.70 -2.69
N THR A 164 8.10 3.39 -2.44
CA THR A 164 6.89 2.56 -2.30
C THR A 164 5.99 3.06 -1.17
N GLY A 165 6.55 3.33 0.00
CA GLY A 165 5.81 3.87 1.15
C GLY A 165 5.27 5.27 0.88
N GLY A 166 6.03 6.12 0.21
CA GLY A 166 5.57 7.44 -0.22
C GLY A 166 4.39 7.38 -1.19
N GLY A 167 4.45 6.51 -2.20
CA GLY A 167 3.33 6.27 -3.12
C GLY A 167 2.10 5.68 -2.42
N ALA A 168 2.32 4.71 -1.53
CA ALA A 168 1.26 4.10 -0.73
C ALA A 168 0.57 5.14 0.19
N LEU A 169 1.34 6.01 0.84
CA LEU A 169 0.82 7.14 1.62
C LEU A 169 0.05 8.13 0.77
N LEU A 170 0.56 8.46 -0.43
CA LEU A 170 -0.10 9.38 -1.34
C LEU A 170 -1.48 8.87 -1.78
N ALA A 171 -1.57 7.56 -2.04
CA ALA A 171 -2.85 6.90 -2.32
C ALA A 171 -3.76 6.83 -1.10
N TYR A 172 -3.21 6.74 0.11
CA TYR A 172 -3.96 6.64 1.36
C TYR A 172 -4.57 7.99 1.77
N ASP A 173 -3.70 8.98 1.97
CA ASP A 173 -4.05 10.37 2.28
C ASP A 173 -2.90 11.28 1.85
N TRP A 174 -3.18 12.14 0.86
CA TRP A 174 -2.17 13.05 0.30
C TRP A 174 -1.58 13.99 1.35
N ARG A 175 -2.31 14.33 2.42
CA ARG A 175 -1.84 15.21 3.50
C ARG A 175 -0.72 14.55 4.30
N TYR A 176 -0.83 13.25 4.57
CA TYR A 176 0.24 12.48 5.19
C TYR A 176 1.47 12.43 4.28
N ALA A 177 1.27 12.11 3.00
CA ALA A 177 2.37 12.02 2.03
C ALA A 177 3.14 13.35 1.91
N VAL A 178 2.43 14.46 1.70
CA VAL A 178 3.02 15.79 1.58
C VAL A 178 3.77 16.16 2.85
N THR A 179 3.20 15.92 4.03
CA THR A 179 3.87 16.30 5.28
C THR A 179 5.14 15.48 5.52
N VAL A 180 5.09 14.16 5.30
CA VAL A 180 6.27 13.29 5.41
C VAL A 180 7.38 13.75 4.47
N VAL A 181 7.04 14.07 3.22
CA VAL A 181 8.00 14.54 2.22
C VAL A 181 8.59 15.88 2.62
N ILE A 182 7.77 16.87 2.99
CA ILE A 182 8.24 18.21 3.35
C ILE A 182 9.15 18.14 4.59
N VAL A 183 8.71 17.50 5.67
CA VAL A 183 9.51 17.39 6.90
C VAL A 183 10.79 16.61 6.63
N GLY A 184 10.70 15.50 5.89
CA GLY A 184 11.85 14.70 5.52
C GLY A 184 12.89 15.52 4.73
N LEU A 185 12.45 16.29 3.74
CA LEU A 185 13.33 17.16 2.94
C LEU A 185 13.94 18.28 3.77
N ILE A 186 13.20 18.92 4.68
CA ILE A 186 13.73 19.94 5.58
C ILE A 186 14.86 19.35 6.44
N PHE A 187 14.63 18.19 7.06
CA PHE A 187 15.65 17.53 7.89
C PHE A 187 16.85 17.09 7.07
N ILE A 188 16.68 16.60 5.84
CA ILE A 188 17.78 16.29 4.93
C ILE A 188 18.55 17.57 4.58
N ALA A 189 17.86 18.66 4.27
CA ALA A 189 18.49 19.92 3.89
C ALA A 189 19.34 20.51 5.02
N VAL A 190 18.85 20.44 6.26
CA VAL A 190 19.53 20.96 7.45
C VAL A 190 20.66 20.03 7.90
N THR A 191 20.39 18.74 8.06
CA THR A 191 21.37 17.79 8.65
C THR A 191 22.33 17.19 7.63
N LYS A 192 21.98 17.24 6.34
CA LYS A 192 22.63 16.51 5.25
C LYS A 192 22.56 14.99 5.39
N TYR A 193 21.75 14.44 6.30
CA TYR A 193 21.59 12.99 6.45
C TYR A 193 20.25 12.52 5.88
N MET A 194 20.30 11.55 4.95
CA MET A 194 19.09 10.89 4.43
C MET A 194 18.32 10.18 5.55
N MET A 195 19.02 9.54 6.50
CA MET A 195 18.38 8.86 7.63
C MET A 195 17.62 9.82 8.55
N ALA A 196 18.13 11.05 8.77
CA ALA A 196 17.44 12.04 9.58
C ALA A 196 16.08 12.41 8.99
N GLY A 197 16.01 12.63 7.67
CA GLY A 197 14.75 12.89 6.99
C GLY A 197 13.75 11.73 7.07
N GLN A 198 14.22 10.50 6.93
CA GLN A 198 13.35 9.31 7.01
C GLN A 198 12.71 9.18 8.39
N VAL A 199 13.49 9.33 9.46
CA VAL A 199 12.98 9.23 10.83
C VAL A 199 12.08 10.43 11.16
N ALA A 200 12.49 11.65 10.84
CA ALA A 200 11.69 12.85 11.11
C ALA A 200 10.35 12.82 10.35
N GLY A 201 10.36 12.46 9.07
CA GLY A 201 9.15 12.29 8.28
C GLY A 201 8.22 11.23 8.89
N ALA A 202 8.74 10.06 9.23
CA ALA A 202 7.94 8.99 9.83
C ALA A 202 7.32 9.36 11.19
N LEU A 203 8.09 10.02 12.06
CA LEU A 203 7.60 10.48 13.37
C LEU A 203 6.56 11.60 13.26
N THR A 204 6.48 12.27 12.11
CA THR A 204 5.47 13.30 11.85
C THR A 204 4.09 12.71 11.58
N LEU A 205 3.99 11.46 11.12
CA LEU A 205 2.71 10.79 10.84
C LEU A 205 1.70 10.85 12.00
N PRO A 206 2.03 10.40 13.23
CA PRO A 206 1.10 10.50 14.35
C PRO A 206 0.71 11.94 14.67
N VAL A 207 1.65 12.88 14.57
CA VAL A 207 1.39 14.31 14.84
C VAL A 207 0.35 14.85 13.86
N VAL A 208 0.51 14.58 12.57
CA VAL A 208 -0.44 15.03 11.54
C VAL A 208 -1.80 14.37 11.72
N ALA A 209 -1.84 13.08 12.04
CA ALA A 209 -3.11 12.39 12.29
C ALA A 209 -3.89 13.02 13.46
N LEU A 210 -3.20 13.39 14.54
CA LEU A 210 -3.80 14.08 15.68
C LEU A 210 -4.27 15.50 15.31
N VAL A 211 -3.45 16.28 14.60
CA VAL A 211 -3.80 17.64 14.15
C VAL A 211 -5.02 17.63 13.23
N LEU A 212 -5.11 16.64 12.34
CA LEU A 212 -6.26 16.46 11.44
C LEU A 212 -7.48 15.84 12.13
N ARG A 213 -7.38 15.47 13.42
CA ARG A 213 -8.40 14.72 14.16
C ARG A 213 -8.84 13.46 13.41
N SER A 214 -7.90 12.81 12.74
CA SER A 214 -8.17 11.61 11.94
C SER A 214 -8.48 10.43 12.86
N PRO A 215 -9.51 9.61 12.56
CA PRO A 215 -9.74 8.35 13.26
C PRO A 215 -8.59 7.35 13.06
N ASP A 216 -7.71 7.58 12.07
CA ASP A 216 -6.60 6.69 11.72
C ASP A 216 -5.33 6.95 12.53
N TRP A 217 -5.38 7.80 13.56
CA TRP A 217 -4.21 8.09 14.41
C TRP A 217 -3.52 6.84 15.00
N PRO A 218 -4.21 5.73 15.35
CA PRO A 218 -3.53 4.53 15.82
C PRO A 218 -2.68 3.88 14.73
N PHE A 219 -3.18 3.87 13.49
CA PHE A 219 -2.45 3.38 12.33
C PHE A 219 -1.24 4.27 12.01
N ALA A 220 -1.41 5.60 12.03
CA ALA A 220 -0.32 6.53 11.82
C ALA A 220 0.79 6.39 12.89
N LEU A 221 0.41 6.21 14.15
CA LEU A 221 1.34 5.93 15.25
C LEU A 221 2.08 4.59 15.03
N ALA A 222 1.35 3.52 14.73
CA ALA A 222 1.93 2.21 14.48
C ALA A 222 2.96 2.26 13.33
N MET A 223 2.62 2.94 12.23
CA MET A 223 3.52 3.11 11.09
C MET A 223 4.78 3.91 11.45
N GLY A 224 4.63 5.03 12.19
CA GLY A 224 5.77 5.80 12.68
C GLY A 224 6.71 4.97 13.55
N LEU A 225 6.16 4.16 14.46
CA LEU A 225 6.92 3.25 15.32
C LEU A 225 7.62 2.13 14.53
N VAL A 226 6.92 1.52 13.57
CA VAL A 226 7.49 0.46 12.71
C VAL A 226 8.63 0.99 11.87
N VAL A 227 8.49 2.18 11.26
CA VAL A 227 9.57 2.79 10.48
C VAL A 227 10.75 3.14 11.39
N TYR A 228 10.50 3.72 12.56
CA TYR A 228 11.57 3.97 13.53
C TYR A 228 12.29 2.68 13.92
N ALA A 229 11.57 1.63 14.31
CA ALA A 229 12.14 0.35 14.71
C ALA A 229 12.95 -0.30 13.57
N ALA A 230 12.41 -0.30 12.34
CA ALA A 230 13.06 -0.87 11.16
C ALA A 230 14.35 -0.13 10.76
N HIS A 231 14.51 1.12 11.22
CA HIS A 231 15.65 1.99 10.91
C HIS A 231 16.50 2.34 12.14
N HIS A 232 16.14 1.84 13.34
CA HIS A 232 16.77 2.19 14.61
C HIS A 232 18.30 2.04 14.57
N LYS A 233 18.81 0.90 14.08
CA LYS A 233 20.25 0.66 13.99
C LYS A 233 20.98 1.69 13.12
N ARG A 234 20.38 2.11 12.00
CA ARG A 234 20.94 3.14 11.12
C ARG A 234 20.84 4.52 11.75
N PHE A 235 19.75 4.81 12.45
CA PHE A 235 19.59 6.05 13.19
C PHE A 235 20.65 6.21 14.28
N ILE A 236 20.88 5.18 15.12
CA ILE A 236 21.96 5.18 16.11
C ILE A 236 23.33 5.27 15.42
N GLY A 237 23.54 4.56 14.30
CA GLY A 237 24.75 4.69 13.49
C GLY A 237 25.00 6.13 13.00
N MET A 238 23.95 6.84 12.59
CA MET A 238 24.02 8.25 12.20
C MET A 238 24.42 9.15 13.37
N LEU A 239 23.84 8.96 14.56
CA LEU A 239 24.21 9.72 15.75
C LEU A 239 25.68 9.50 16.15
N GLN A 240 26.23 8.33 15.81
CA GLN A 240 27.63 7.96 16.03
C GLN A 240 28.54 8.34 14.85
N GLY A 241 28.04 9.05 13.83
CA GLY A 241 28.82 9.47 12.67
C GLY A 241 29.16 8.34 11.67
N ARG A 242 28.54 7.17 11.80
CA ARG A 242 28.80 5.98 10.95
C ARG A 242 27.94 5.90 9.69
N GLU A 243 26.84 6.66 9.59
CA GLU A 243 26.07 6.75 8.35
C GLU A 243 26.65 7.83 7.42
N PRO A 244 26.64 7.61 6.09
CA PRO A 244 27.06 8.63 5.15
C PRO A 244 26.04 9.76 5.05
N LYS A 245 26.54 10.99 4.87
CA LYS A 245 25.71 12.15 4.50
C LYS A 245 25.17 11.94 3.08
N PHE A 246 23.94 12.37 2.84
CA PHE A 246 23.40 12.54 1.50
C PHE A 246 24.17 13.69 0.82
N TYR A 247 24.41 13.58 -0.48
CA TYR A 247 25.13 14.49 -1.40
C TYR A 247 26.55 14.07 -1.84
N ILE A 248 26.59 13.62 -3.11
CA ILE A 248 27.56 13.91 -4.20
C ILE A 248 29.04 13.56 -4.00
N ALA A 249 29.54 13.40 -2.78
CA ALA A 249 30.89 12.94 -2.50
C ALA A 249 30.96 11.41 -2.30
N ASP A 250 30.20 10.65 -3.10
CA ASP A 250 30.68 9.30 -3.38
C ASP A 250 31.96 9.53 -4.19
N ARG A 251 33.13 9.38 -3.55
CA ARG A 251 34.41 9.21 -4.25
C ARG A 251 34.41 7.96 -5.16
N MET A 252 33.37 7.15 -5.01
CA MET A 252 32.96 6.06 -5.87
C MET A 252 32.43 6.67 -7.17
N GLY A 253 33.19 6.58 -8.26
CA GLY A 253 32.81 7.13 -9.56
C GLY A 253 31.56 6.43 -10.12
N PRO A 254 31.26 6.58 -11.43
CA PRO A 254 30.14 5.89 -12.08
C PRO A 254 30.14 4.35 -11.95
N ARG A 255 31.16 3.75 -11.33
CA ARG A 255 31.36 2.31 -11.19
C ARG A 255 31.81 1.87 -9.79
N GLY A 256 31.33 2.59 -8.78
CA GLY A 256 31.66 2.27 -7.39
C GLY A 256 33.04 2.73 -6.99
#